data_AF-A0A952EFG2-F1
#
_entry.id   AF-A0A952EFG2-F1
#
_cell.length_a   1.000
_cell.length_b   1.000
_cell.length_c   1.000
_cell.angle_alpha   90.00
_cell.angle_beta   90.00
_cell.angle_gamma   90.00
#
_symmetry.space_group_name_H-M   'P 1'
#
loop_
_entity.id
_entity.type
_entity.pdbx_description
1 polymer ?
#
loop_
_entity_poly.entity_id
_entity_poly.type
_entity_poly.pdbx_seq_one_letter_code
_entity_poly.pdbx_strand_id
1 'polypeptide(L)'
;MNDNSPPADHPAVQSAIYHLTLALIRSGSLKPAELTAAARRVADEGKLNDPESQTWQEYAAVLGLAADNFDPGTRKPVIGVIEGGKGTETPQG
;
A
#
# COMPACT_ATOMS: atom_id res chain seq x y z
N MET A 1 4.17 -16.92 30.80
CA MET A 1 4.29 -15.45 30.63
C MET A 1 3.80 -15.16 29.23
N ASN A 2 2.69 -14.42 29.11
CA ASN A 2 2.04 -14.16 27.84
C ASN A 2 2.92 -13.20 27.03
N ASP A 3 3.20 -13.56 25.78
CA ASP A 3 3.85 -12.70 24.81
C ASP A 3 2.94 -11.48 24.58
N ASN A 4 3.44 -10.32 24.98
CA ASN A 4 2.70 -9.06 25.06
C ASN A 4 3.21 -8.09 23.99
N SER A 5 3.57 -8.60 22.81
CA SER A 5 4.13 -7.82 21.71
C SER A 5 3.03 -7.10 20.91
N PRO A 6 2.97 -5.74 20.88
CA PRO A 6 2.15 -5.00 19.90
C PRO A 6 2.86 -4.91 18.52
N PRO A 7 2.13 -4.49 17.48
CA PRO A 7 1.56 -5.29 16.39
C PRO A 7 2.58 -5.67 15.30
N ALA A 8 2.25 -6.63 14.43
CA ALA A 8 3.06 -6.81 13.22
C ALA A 8 2.75 -5.68 12.24
N ASP A 9 3.52 -4.59 12.33
CA ASP A 9 3.79 -3.74 11.17
C ASP A 9 4.25 -4.69 10.04
N HIS A 10 3.52 -4.72 8.93
CA HIS A 10 3.79 -5.63 7.82
C HIS A 10 4.43 -4.89 6.63
N PRO A 11 5.60 -4.23 6.79
CA PRO A 11 6.18 -3.41 5.73
C PRO A 11 6.53 -4.25 4.49
N ALA A 12 6.86 -5.53 4.66
CA ALA A 12 7.07 -6.43 3.52
C ALA A 12 5.79 -6.69 2.72
N VAL A 13 4.64 -6.88 3.39
CA VAL A 13 3.34 -7.09 2.72
C VAL A 13 2.88 -5.80 2.08
N GLN A 14 2.99 -4.67 2.78
CA GLN A 14 2.68 -3.34 2.26
C GLN A 14 3.53 -3.01 1.02
N SER A 15 4.84 -3.30 1.08
CA SER A 15 5.73 -3.17 -0.08
C SER A 15 5.27 -4.07 -1.23
N ALA A 16 4.95 -5.33 -0.97
CA ALA A 16 4.48 -6.24 -2.03
C ALA A 16 3.19 -5.73 -2.69
N ILE A 17 2.21 -5.28 -1.91
CA ILE A 17 0.96 -4.68 -2.40
C ILE A 17 1.27 -3.45 -3.26
N TYR A 18 2.13 -2.55 -2.79
CA TYR A 18 2.52 -1.35 -3.51
C TYR A 18 3.12 -1.64 -4.89
N HIS A 19 4.16 -2.47 -4.94
CA HIS A 19 4.88 -2.74 -6.19
C HIS A 19 4.03 -3.54 -7.18
N LEU A 20 3.24 -4.51 -6.69
CA LEU A 20 2.30 -5.25 -7.52
C LEU A 20 1.26 -4.30 -8.13
N THR A 21 0.71 -3.40 -7.31
CA THR A 21 -0.28 -2.43 -7.74
C THR A 21 0.29 -1.51 -8.82
N LEU A 22 1.47 -0.93 -8.60
CA LEU A 22 2.16 -0.13 -9.61
C LEU A 22 2.40 -0.90 -10.91
N ALA A 23 2.78 -2.18 -10.83
CA ALA A 23 2.98 -3.01 -12.01
C ALA A 23 1.68 -3.20 -12.81
N LEU A 24 0.55 -3.42 -12.12
CA LEU A 24 -0.77 -3.57 -12.75
C LEU A 24 -1.26 -2.27 -13.42
N ILE A 25 -0.97 -1.10 -12.84
CA ILE A 25 -1.29 0.18 -13.50
C ILE A 25 -0.40 0.37 -14.73
N ARG A 26 0.90 0.10 -14.61
CA ARG A 26 1.86 0.27 -15.71
C ARG A 26 1.61 -0.68 -16.88
N SER A 27 1.09 -1.88 -16.63
CA SER A 27 0.65 -2.80 -17.69
C SER A 27 -0.66 -2.37 -18.35
N GLY A 28 -1.35 -1.36 -17.82
CA GLY A 28 -2.68 -0.95 -18.25
C GLY A 28 -3.79 -1.92 -17.82
N SER A 29 -3.47 -2.88 -16.94
CA SER A 29 -4.44 -3.84 -16.42
C SER A 29 -5.41 -3.22 -15.42
N LEU A 30 -5.01 -2.13 -14.77
CA LEU A 30 -5.83 -1.32 -13.86
C LEU A 30 -5.63 0.17 -14.14
N LYS A 31 -6.68 0.96 -13.93
CA LYS A 31 -6.60 2.43 -13.92
C LYS A 31 -6.34 2.92 -12.49
N PRO A 32 -5.63 4.05 -12.31
CA PRO A 32 -5.44 4.66 -10.99
C PRO A 32 -6.75 4.87 -10.22
N ALA A 33 -7.81 5.32 -10.90
CA ALA A 33 -9.12 5.54 -10.29
C ALA A 33 -9.77 4.25 -9.73
N GLU A 34 -9.50 3.09 -10.33
CA GLU A 34 -10.01 1.80 -9.84
C GLU A 34 -9.32 1.40 -8.53
N LEU A 35 -8.06 1.79 -8.35
CA LEU A 35 -7.32 1.57 -7.12
C LEU A 35 -7.73 2.51 -6.00
N THR A 36 -8.01 3.77 -6.30
CA THR A 36 -8.60 4.69 -5.31
C THR A 36 -9.94 4.15 -4.80
N ALA A 37 -10.77 3.58 -5.68
CA ALA A 37 -12.02 2.95 -5.29
C ALA A 37 -11.79 1.66 -4.46
N ALA A 38 -10.82 0.83 -4.84
CA ALA A 38 -10.46 -0.37 -4.08
C ALA A 38 -9.91 -0.03 -2.68
N ALA A 39 -9.03 0.97 -2.57
CA ALA A 39 -8.50 1.46 -1.30
C ALA A 39 -9.63 1.84 -0.33
N ARG A 40 -10.65 2.57 -0.82
CA ARG A 40 -11.80 2.94 -0.01
C ARG A 40 -12.58 1.71 0.48
N ARG A 41 -12.80 0.72 -0.38
CA ARG A 41 -13.50 -0.52 0.01
C ARG A 41 -12.72 -1.30 1.06
N VAL A 42 -11.41 -1.43 0.91
CA VAL A 42 -10.54 -2.09 1.90
C VAL A 42 -10.61 -1.39 3.26
N ALA A 43 -10.61 -0.05 3.27
CA ALA A 43 -10.75 0.72 4.50
C ALA A 43 -12.15 0.56 5.14
N ASP A 44 -13.20 0.52 4.33
CA ASP A 44 -14.59 0.38 4.81
C ASP A 44 -14.86 -1.06 5.31
N GLU A 45 -14.35 -2.08 4.62
CA GLU A 45 -14.41 -3.48 5.06
C GLU A 45 -13.61 -3.71 6.34
N GLY A 46 -12.43 -3.09 6.46
CA GLY A 46 -11.65 -3.10 7.69
C GLY A 46 -12.42 -2.53 8.87
N LYS A 47 -13.04 -1.36 8.69
CA LYS A 47 -13.88 -0.74 9.74
C LYS A 47 -15.07 -1.61 10.15
N LEU A 48 -15.64 -2.37 9.22
CA LEU A 48 -16.80 -3.22 9.50
C LEU A 48 -16.42 -4.51 10.24
N ASN A 49 -15.35 -5.16 9.81
CA ASN A 49 -14.98 -6.50 10.27
C ASN A 49 -13.99 -6.49 11.44
N ASP A 50 -13.11 -5.49 11.49
CA ASP A 50 -12.03 -5.40 12.47
C ASP A 50 -11.68 -3.91 12.75
N PRO A 51 -12.57 -3.17 13.43
CA PRO A 51 -12.47 -1.71 13.60
C PRO A 51 -11.25 -1.26 14.41
N GLU A 52 -10.66 -2.14 15.22
CA GLU A 52 -9.46 -1.84 16.03
C GLU A 52 -8.16 -2.08 15.26
N SER A 53 -8.22 -2.79 14.13
CA SER A 53 -7.06 -3.11 13.31
C SER A 53 -6.67 -1.95 12.40
N GLN A 54 -5.44 -1.46 12.59
CA GLN A 54 -4.82 -0.45 11.74
C GLN A 54 -4.34 -1.02 10.40
N THR A 55 -4.12 -2.34 10.33
CA THR A 55 -3.60 -3.03 9.15
C THR A 55 -4.46 -2.82 7.90
N TRP A 56 -5.79 -2.81 8.05
CA TRP A 56 -6.69 -2.53 6.93
C TRP A 56 -6.56 -1.09 6.41
N GLN A 57 -6.37 -0.12 7.32
CA GLN A 57 -6.15 1.27 6.94
C GLN A 57 -4.79 1.45 6.25
N GLU A 58 -3.77 0.72 6.69
CA GLU A 58 -2.45 0.73 6.06
C GLU A 58 -2.47 0.13 4.65
N TYR A 59 -3.16 -1.00 4.45
CA TYR A 59 -3.32 -1.58 3.12
C TYR A 59 -4.10 -0.66 2.18
N ALA A 60 -5.16 -0.01 2.67
CA ALA A 60 -5.87 1.01 1.92
C ALA A 60 -4.96 2.20 1.57
N ALA A 61 -4.15 2.68 2.51
CA ALA A 61 -3.21 3.78 2.28
C ALA A 61 -2.16 3.43 1.23
N VAL A 62 -1.64 2.20 1.24
CA VAL A 62 -0.68 1.69 0.25
C VAL A 62 -1.28 1.66 -1.16
N LEU A 63 -2.54 1.22 -1.30
CA LEU A 63 -3.24 1.22 -2.58
C LEU A 63 -3.45 2.65 -3.11
N GLY A 64 -3.80 3.59 -2.22
CA GLY A 64 -3.89 5.01 -2.54
C GLY A 64 -2.54 5.57 -3.00
N LEU A 65 -1.47 5.31 -2.24
CA LEU A 65 -0.12 5.75 -2.58
C LEU A 65 0.33 5.22 -3.95
N ALA A 66 0.01 3.97 -4.30
CA ALA A 66 0.36 3.42 -5.61
C ALA A 66 -0.39 4.11 -6.76
N ALA A 67 -1.64 4.52 -6.53
CA ALA A 67 -2.42 5.29 -7.49
C ALA A 67 -1.87 6.72 -7.65
N ASP A 68 -1.49 7.36 -6.55
CA ASP A 68 -0.97 8.73 -6.53
C ASP A 68 0.45 8.82 -7.11
N ASN A 69 1.31 7.84 -6.82
CA ASN A 69 2.69 7.78 -7.34
C ASN A 69 2.75 7.29 -8.80
N PHE A 70 1.62 6.93 -9.41
CA PHE A 70 1.60 6.56 -10.81
C PHE A 70 1.81 7.80 -11.69
N ASP A 71 3.02 7.92 -12.23
CA ASP A 71 3.35 8.85 -13.31
C ASP A 71 3.51 8.07 -14.63
N PRO A 72 2.62 8.25 -15.63
CA PRO A 72 2.73 7.60 -16.93
C PRO A 72 3.98 8.02 -17.72
N GLY A 73 4.61 9.16 -17.38
CA GLY A 73 5.85 9.63 -17.99
C GLY A 73 7.12 8.98 -17.43
N THR A 74 7.04 8.35 -16.27
CA THR A 74 8.21 7.78 -15.57
C THR A 74 8.30 6.27 -15.74
N ARG A 75 9.35 5.81 -16.44
CA ARG A 75 9.68 4.37 -16.58
C ARG A 75 10.58 3.82 -15.48
N LYS A 76 11.03 4.64 -14.52
CA LYS A 76 11.91 4.16 -13.45
C LYS A 76 11.11 3.27 -12.47
N PRO A 77 11.51 2.00 -12.27
CA PRO A 77 10.98 1.22 -11.17
C PRO A 77 11.48 1.82 -9.86
N VAL A 78 10.56 2.28 -9.01
CA VAL A 78 10.86 2.56 -7.61
C VAL A 78 10.77 1.21 -6.90
N ILE A 79 11.88 0.74 -6.34
CA ILE A 79 11.93 -0.46 -5.49
C ILE A 79 12.39 0.04 -4.12
N GLY A 80 11.51 -0.05 -3.13
CA GLY A 80 11.78 0.42 -1.76
C GLY A 80 10.91 -0.31 -0.73
N VAL A 81 11.14 -0.03 0.54
CA VAL A 81 10.24 -0.52 1.61
C VAL A 81 9.18 0.55 1.86
N ILE A 82 7.91 0.13 1.79
CA ILE A 82 6.74 0.97 2.08
C ILE A 82 6.19 0.58 3.44
N GLU A 83 6.00 1.58 4.29
CA GLU A 83 5.48 1.42 5.63
C GLU A 83 4.41 2.49 5.91
N GLY A 84 3.24 2.07 6.38
CA GLY A 84 2.09 2.92 6.68
C GLY A 84 1.56 3.73 5.49
N GLY A 85 1.79 3.29 4.26
CA GLY A 85 1.43 4.07 3.06
C GLY A 85 2.31 5.30 2.83
N LYS A 86 3.51 5.35 3.42
CA LYS A 86 4.56 6.33 3.12
C LYS A 86 5.77 5.60 2.52
N GLY A 87 6.33 6.16 1.46
CA GLY A 87 7.58 5.63 0.90
C GLY A 87 8.76 5.99 1.80
N THR A 88 9.52 4.99 2.25
CA THR A 88 10.86 5.27 2.80
C THR A 88 11.83 5.31 1.64
N GLU A 89 12.09 6.51 1.13
CA GLU A 89 13.16 6.71 0.14
C GLU A 89 14.49 6.52 0.86
N THR A 90 15.12 5.34 0.72
CA THR A 90 16.54 5.20 1.06
C THR A 90 17.34 6.08 0.11
N PRO A 91 18.08 7.10 0.58
CA PRO A 91 18.99 7.85 -0.28
C PRO A 91 20.05 6.87 -0.78
N GLN A 92 20.14 6.69 -2.10
CA GLN A 92 21.30 6.02 -2.69
C GLN A 92 22.48 6.98 -2.56
N GLY A 93 23.30 6.75 -1.54
CA GLY A 93 24.67 7.28 -1.44
C GLY A 93 25.65 6.44 -2.23
#